data_AF-A0A537FPV7-F1
#
_entry.id   AF-A0A537FPV7-F1
#
_cell.length_a   1.000
_cell.length_b   1.000
_cell.length_c   1.000
_cell.angle_alpha   90.00
_cell.angle_beta   90.00
_cell.angle_gamma   90.00
#
_symmetry.space_group_name_H-M   'P 1'
#
loop_
_entity.id
_entity.type
_entity.pdbx_description
1 polymer ?
#
loop_
_entity_poly.entity_id
_entity_poly.type
_entity_poly.pdbx_seq_one_letter_code
_entity_poly.pdbx_strand_id
1 'polypeptide(L)' 'MIAEVPVSHRVYSLHELKALLFSAGWKYLESYGSLRELTPLTVDSFHMAVVSRRLVSASKI' A
#
# COMPACT_ATOMS: atom_id res chain seq x y z
N MET A 1 -4.34 28.14 17.07
CA MET A 1 -4.39 26.90 17.87
C MET A 1 -4.34 25.76 16.85
N ILE A 2 -3.21 25.09 16.72
CA ILE A 2 -3.05 23.97 15.77
C ILE A 2 -3.56 22.74 16.52
N ALA A 3 -4.60 22.08 16.01
CA ALA A 3 -5.09 20.85 16.60
C ALA A 3 -4.07 19.73 16.29
N GLU A 4 -3.35 19.27 17.30
CA GLU A 4 -2.54 18.05 17.20
C GLU A 4 -3.49 16.86 17.15
N VAL A 5 -3.82 16.40 15.94
CA VAL A 5 -4.51 15.11 15.77
C VAL A 5 -3.44 14.02 15.92
N PRO A 6 -3.50 13.17 16.96
CA PRO A 6 -2.55 12.08 17.10
C PRO A 6 -2.71 11.14 15.91
N VAL A 7 -1.73 11.12 15.01
CA VAL A 7 -1.69 10.18 13.91
C VAL A 7 -1.30 8.82 14.49
N SER A 8 -2.29 7.95 14.68
CA SER A 8 -2.03 6.54 14.98
C SER A 8 -1.33 5.89 13.79
N HIS A 9 -0.03 5.66 13.91
CA HIS A 9 0.74 4.94 12.91
C HIS A 9 0.40 3.45 13.03
N ARG A 10 -0.46 2.95 12.15
CA ARG A 10 -0.75 1.51 12.08
C ARG A 10 0.22 0.87 11.09
N VAL A 11 1.09 0.00 11.61
CA VAL A 11 1.99 -0.81 10.79
C VAL A 11 1.21 -2.03 10.29
N TYR A 12 1.27 -2.25 8.99
CA TYR A 12 0.68 -3.42 8.33
C TYR A 12 1.78 -4.25 7.68
N SER A 13 1.64 -5.57 7.78
CA SER A 13 2.41 -6.49 6.95
C SER A 13 2.03 -6.34 5.47
N LEU A 14 2.91 -6.81 4.57
CA LEU A 14 2.61 -6.84 3.13
C LEU A 14 1.33 -7.66 2.84
N HIS A 15 1.09 -8.73 3.61
CA HIS A 15 -0.09 -9.56 3.47
C HIS A 15 -1.38 -8.77 3.81
N GLU A 16 -1.37 -8.05 4.92
CA GLU A 16 -2.52 -7.22 5.31
C GLU A 16 -2.77 -6.07 4.32
N LEU A 17 -1.72 -5.41 3.82
CA LEU A 17 -1.87 -4.39 2.78
C LEU A 17 -2.49 -4.96 1.50
N LYS A 18 -2.06 -6.15 1.06
CA LYS A 18 -2.65 -6.83 -0.10
C LYS A 18 -4.14 -7.10 0.10
N ALA A 19 -4.53 -7.58 1.28
CA ALA A 19 -5.93 -7.83 1.62
C ALA A 19 -6.75 -6.52 1.62
N LEU A 20 -6.22 -5.45 2.21
CA LEU A 20 -6.86 -4.14 2.23
C LEU A 20 -7.03 -3.58 0.81
N LEU A 21 -5.97 -3.60 0.00
CA LEU A 21 -6.01 -3.15 -1.40
C LEU A 21 -7.05 -3.93 -2.20
N PHE A 22 -7.08 -5.25 -2.04
CA PHE A 22 -8.06 -6.10 -2.69
C PHE A 22 -9.50 -5.75 -2.28
N SER A 23 -9.77 -5.58 -0.98
CA SER A 23 -11.09 -5.18 -0.49
C SER A 23 -11.52 -3.79 -0.99
N ALA A 24 -10.56 -2.91 -1.27
CA ALA A 24 -10.78 -1.58 -1.84
C ALA A 24 -10.90 -1.59 -3.38
N GLY A 25 -10.89 -2.75 -4.03
CA GLY A 25 -11.01 -2.88 -5.48
C GLY A 25 -9.70 -2.61 -6.24
N TRP A 26 -8.56 -2.84 -5.62
CA TRP A 26 -7.24 -2.72 -6.25
C TRP A 26 -6.59 -4.08 -6.41
N LYS A 27 -5.94 -4.30 -7.56
CA LYS A 27 -5.09 -5.45 -7.82
C LYS A 27 -3.66 -5.09 -7.48
N TYR A 28 -3.06 -5.83 -6.55
CA TYR A 28 -1.63 -5.79 -6.28
C TYR A 28 -0.83 -6.11 -7.55
N LEU A 29 0.21 -5.33 -7.83
CA LEU A 29 1.17 -5.59 -8.90
C LEU A 29 2.53 -5.96 -8.31
N GLU A 30 3.12 -5.05 -7.53
CA GLU A 30 4.50 -5.20 -7.04
C GLU A 30 4.74 -4.38 -5.77
N SER A 31 5.86 -4.62 -5.10
CA SER A 31 6.26 -3.88 -3.89
C SER A 31 7.75 -3.68 -3.79
N TYR A 32 8.17 -2.55 -3.24
CA TYR A 32 9.56 -2.13 -3.12
C TYR A 32 9.91 -1.72 -1.69
N GLY A 33 11.17 -1.95 -1.31
CA GLY A 33 11.73 -1.60 -0.01
C GLY A 33 12.21 -0.15 0.13
N SER A 34 12.10 0.64 -0.94
CA SER A 34 12.55 2.03 -1.02
C SER A 34 11.51 2.89 -1.74
N LEU A 35 11.47 4.18 -1.39
CA LEU A 35 10.65 5.19 -2.07
C LEU A 35 11.40 5.89 -3.22
N ARG A 36 12.74 5.73 -3.28
CA ARG A 36 13.60 6.42 -4.24
C ARG A 36 14.12 5.51 -5.34
N GLU A 37 14.25 4.23 -5.04
CA GLU A 37 14.86 3.23 -5.90
C GLU A 37 13.92 2.02 -6.01
N LEU A 38 13.96 1.31 -7.14
CA LEU A 38 13.19 0.08 -7.36
C LEU A 38 13.86 -1.12 -6.68
N THR A 39 14.25 -0.97 -5.42
CA THR A 39 14.85 -2.05 -4.62
C THR A 39 13.77 -3.04 -4.21
N PRO A 40 13.99 -4.36 -4.39
CA PRO A 40 13.04 -5.37 -3.93
C PRO A 40 12.69 -5.20 -2.45
N LEU A 41 11.43 -5.44 -2.11
CA LEU A 41 10.99 -5.48 -0.71
C LEU A 41 11.54 -6.74 -0.02
N THR A 42 12.22 -6.55 1.11
CA THR A 42 12.76 -7.61 1.97
C THR A 42 12.25 -7.48 3.41
N VAL A 43 12.50 -8.49 4.25
CA VAL A 43 12.13 -8.46 5.68
C VAL A 43 12.85 -7.35 6.46
N ASP A 44 14.01 -6.91 5.98
CA ASP A 44 14.83 -5.86 6.60
C ASP A 44 14.54 -4.47 6.02
N SER A 45 13.57 -4.34 5.12
CA SER A 45 13.21 -3.06 4.52
C SER A 45 12.53 -2.15 5.54
N PHE A 46 13.08 -0.95 5.74
CA PHE A 46 12.49 0.06 6.63
C PHE A 46 11.20 0.68 6.07
N HIS A 47 11.04 0.66 4.75
CA HIS A 47 9.87 1.15 4.04
C HIS A 47 9.25 0.06 3.18
N MET A 48 7.96 0.20 2.91
CA MET A 48 7.23 -0.62 1.96
C MET A 48 6.38 0.27 1.06
N ALA A 49 6.73 0.31 -0.22
CA ALA A 49 5.95 0.93 -1.27
C ALA A 49 5.19 -0.16 -2.02
N VAL A 50 3.88 -0.03 -2.17
CA VAL A 50 3.05 -1.00 -2.91
C VAL A 50 2.48 -0.34 -4.16
N VAL A 51 2.69 -0.97 -5.31
CA VAL A 51 2.12 -0.57 -6.59
C VAL A 51 0.90 -1.42 -6.87
N SER A 52 -0.22 -0.76 -7.16
CA SER A 52 -1.49 -1.42 -7.44
C SER A 52 -2.21 -0.78 -8.60
N ARG A 53 -2.99 -1.58 -9.31
CA ARG A 53 -3.85 -1.14 -10.39
C ARG A 53 -5.30 -1.22 -9.94
N ARG A 54 -6.07 -0.15 -10.16
CA ARG A 54 -7.50 -0.17 -9.90
C ARG A 54 -8.16 -1.25 -10.76
N LEU A 55 -8.93 -2.13 -10.13
CA LEU A 55 -9.84 -3.00 -10.85
C LEU A 55 -10.91 -2.07 -11.40
N VAL A 56 -10.89 -1.83 -12.71
CA VAL A 56 -11.94 -1.04 -13.35
C VAL A 56 -13.24 -1.80 -13.10
N SER A 57 -14.13 -1.19 -12.30
CA SER A 57 -15.54 -1.54 -12.34
C SER A 57 -15.92 -1.42 -13.81
N ALA A 58 -16.22 -2.55 -14.46
CA ALA A 58 -16.90 -2.55 -15.75
C ALA A 58 -18.21 -1.79 -15.53
N SER A 59 -18.15 -0.48 -15.73
CA SER A 59 -19.31 0.38 -15.73
C SER A 59 -20.06 -0.04 -16.97
N LYS A 60 -21.17 -0.76 -16.76
CA LYS A 60 -22.22 -0.98 -17.75
C LYS A 60 -22.50 0.34 -18.46
N ILE A 61 -22.22 0.39 -19.76
CA ILE A 61 -23.04 1.08 -20.76
C ILE A 61 -23.02 0.20 -22.01
#